data_AF-A0A2R7Y1A6-F1
#
_entry.id   AF-A0A2R7Y1A6-F1
#
_cell.length_a   1.000
_cell.length_b   1.000
_cell.length_c   1.000
_cell.angle_alpha   90.00
_cell.angle_beta   90.00
_cell.angle_gamma   90.00
#
_symmetry.space_group_name_H-M   'P 1'
#
loop_
_entity.id
_entity.type
_entity.pdbx_description
1 polymer ?
#
loop_
_entity_poly.entity_id
_entity_poly.type
_entity_poly.pdbx_seq_one_letter_code
_entity_poly.pdbx_strand_id
1 'polypeptide(L)'
;MGCVAIYEENREGVSGWFRLKRYSIERALYLLQRLTGIGIVVFAFVHLLYTSWHPGGWGDVVLGVLVVYHTLNGLRLVLTEHGFLIGKPVRAVYPYRKGTLFGPQRYLTMVILALFVVFLLVWSYVALVISAG
;
A
#
# COMPACT_ATOMS: atom_id res chain seq x y z
N MET A 1 0.17 -17.32 41.48
CA MET A 1 -1.04 -17.20 40.63
C MET A 1 -0.60 -16.78 39.24
N GLY A 2 -1.05 -17.53 38.23
CA GLY A 2 -0.39 -17.67 36.94
C GLY A 2 -0.41 -16.44 36.03
N CYS A 3 0.74 -16.20 35.39
CA CYS A 3 0.87 -15.33 34.23
C CYS A 3 0.32 -16.06 33.00
N VAL A 4 -0.97 -15.85 32.69
CA VAL A 4 -1.56 -16.31 31.43
C VAL A 4 -1.40 -15.19 30.41
N ALA A 5 -0.33 -15.25 29.63
CA ALA A 5 -0.22 -14.43 28.43
C ALA A 5 -1.25 -14.97 27.41
N ILE A 6 -2.35 -14.24 27.21
CA ILE A 6 -3.33 -14.54 26.16
C ILE A 6 -2.65 -14.28 24.81
N TYR A 7 -2.11 -15.31 24.18
CA TYR A 7 -1.90 -15.30 22.73
C TYR A 7 -3.28 -15.50 22.09
N GLU A 8 -3.96 -14.41 21.74
CA GLU A 8 -5.14 -14.50 20.87
C GLU A 8 -4.69 -15.16 19.57
N GLU A 9 -5.18 -16.38 19.32
CA GLU A 9 -4.90 -17.11 18.10
C GLU A 9 -5.49 -16.32 16.92
N ASN A 10 -4.62 -15.75 16.07
CA ASN A 10 -5.04 -14.92 14.94
C ASN A 10 -5.61 -15.79 13.81
N ARG A 11 -6.88 -16.18 13.94
CA ARG A 11 -7.61 -17.04 12.99
C ARG A 11 -8.30 -16.29 11.84
N GLU A 12 -8.06 -14.99 11.69
CA GLU A 12 -8.86 -14.17 10.79
C GLU A 12 -8.44 -14.24 9.32
N GLY A 13 -7.30 -14.87 8.99
CA GLY A 13 -6.91 -15.13 7.60
C GLY A 13 -7.08 -13.93 6.65
N VAL A 14 -7.76 -14.16 5.52
CA VAL A 14 -8.06 -13.13 4.49
C VAL A 14 -9.15 -12.16 4.96
N SER A 15 -10.12 -12.58 5.77
CA SER A 15 -11.18 -11.68 6.26
C SER A 15 -10.62 -10.64 7.24
N GLY A 16 -9.53 -10.97 7.94
CA GLY A 16 -8.78 -10.05 8.79
C GLY A 16 -8.11 -8.87 8.05
N TRP A 17 -7.98 -8.97 6.72
CA TRP A 17 -7.44 -7.90 5.87
C TRP A 17 -8.35 -6.67 5.86
N PHE A 18 -9.66 -6.88 5.92
CA PHE A 18 -10.69 -5.84 5.79
C PHE A 18 -11.17 -5.29 7.13
N ARG A 19 -10.68 -5.81 8.27
CA ARG A 19 -10.95 -5.22 9.58
C ARG A 19 -10.22 -3.88 9.71
N LEU A 20 -10.91 -2.78 9.39
CA LEU A 20 -10.39 -1.41 9.47
C LEU A 20 -10.74 -0.71 10.81
N LYS A 21 -11.63 -1.30 11.62
CA LYS A 21 -12.33 -0.65 12.73
C LYS A 21 -11.47 -0.20 13.95
N ARG A 22 -10.15 -0.46 13.97
CA ARG A 22 -9.24 -0.16 15.11
C ARG A 22 -7.78 0.20 14.74
N TYR A 23 -7.48 0.68 13.53
CA TYR A 23 -6.08 0.65 13.01
C TYR A 23 -5.47 1.99 12.55
N SER A 24 -4.13 2.05 12.60
CA SER A 24 -3.28 3.15 12.11
C SER A 24 -3.24 3.17 10.57
N ILE A 25 -2.90 4.34 10.00
CA ILE A 25 -2.76 4.57 8.55
C ILE A 25 -1.88 3.49 7.87
N GLU A 26 -0.88 2.96 8.57
CA GLU A 26 -0.05 1.83 8.15
C GLU A 26 -0.83 0.60 7.69
N ARG A 27 -1.88 0.21 8.42
CA ARG A 27 -2.63 -1.01 8.07
C ARG A 27 -3.42 -0.82 6.79
N ALA A 28 -3.98 0.38 6.58
CA ALA A 28 -4.63 0.72 5.33
C ALA A 28 -3.62 0.69 4.16
N LEU A 29 -2.41 1.22 4.36
CA LEU A 29 -1.38 1.19 3.33
C LEU A 29 -0.81 -0.21 3.05
N TYR A 30 -0.80 -1.09 4.05
CA TYR A 30 -0.48 -2.50 3.84
C TYR A 30 -1.57 -3.25 3.09
N LEU A 31 -2.84 -2.99 3.41
CA LEU A 31 -3.98 -3.56 2.70
C LEU A 31 -3.96 -3.14 1.23
N LEU A 32 -3.80 -1.83 0.99
CA LEU A 32 -3.71 -1.28 -0.35
C LEU A 32 -2.54 -1.89 -1.14
N GLN A 33 -1.35 -2.09 -0.54
CA GLN A 33 -0.23 -2.76 -1.23
C GLN A 33 -0.63 -4.12 -1.80
N ARG A 34 -1.38 -4.91 -1.03
CA ARG A 34 -1.81 -6.25 -1.45
C ARG A 34 -2.86 -6.17 -2.55
N LEU A 35 -3.87 -5.31 -2.38
CA LEU A 35 -4.94 -5.15 -3.34
C LEU A 35 -4.43 -4.60 -4.69
N THR A 36 -3.53 -3.61 -4.67
CA THR A 36 -2.94 -3.07 -5.90
C THR A 36 -2.04 -4.09 -6.58
N GLY A 37 -1.29 -4.89 -5.84
CA GLY A 37 -0.47 -5.97 -6.39
C GLY A 37 -1.30 -7.03 -7.11
N ILE A 38 -2.38 -7.49 -6.46
CA ILE A 38 -3.34 -8.42 -7.07
C ILE A 38 -3.94 -7.80 -8.34
N GLY A 39 -4.36 -6.53 -8.29
CA GLY A 39 -4.90 -5.81 -9.44
C GLY A 39 -3.93 -5.74 -10.62
N ILE A 40 -2.65 -5.43 -10.38
CA ILE A 40 -1.61 -5.38 -11.41
C ILE A 40 -1.38 -6.76 -12.01
N VAL A 41 -1.31 -7.82 -11.19
CA VAL A 41 -1.12 -9.19 -11.69
C VAL A 41 -2.29 -9.62 -12.56
N VAL A 42 -3.53 -9.38 -12.12
CA VAL A 42 -4.74 -9.69 -12.90
C VAL A 42 -4.75 -8.92 -14.21
N PHE A 43 -4.46 -7.61 -14.16
CA PHE A 43 -4.37 -6.79 -15.36
C PHE A 43 -3.30 -7.31 -16.32
N ALA A 44 -2.09 -7.57 -15.84
CA ALA A 44 -0.99 -8.08 -16.66
C ALA A 44 -1.35 -9.42 -17.30
N PHE A 45 -2.00 -10.32 -16.56
CA PHE A 45 -2.42 -11.62 -17.09
C PHE A 45 -3.48 -11.48 -18.19
N VAL A 46 -4.52 -10.68 -17.97
CA VAL A 46 -5.53 -10.39 -18.99
C VAL A 46 -4.89 -9.72 -20.20
N HIS A 47 -3.97 -8.78 -19.99
CA HIS A 47 -3.27 -8.08 -21.06
C HIS A 47 -2.39 -9.01 -21.92
N LEU A 48 -1.75 -10.01 -21.30
CA LEU A 48 -0.99 -11.03 -22.01
C LEU A 48 -1.88 -11.93 -22.88
N LEU A 49 -3.08 -12.28 -22.40
CA LEU A 49 -4.02 -13.12 -23.14
C LEU A 49 -4.77 -12.36 -24.24
N TYR A 50 -5.08 -11.09 -23.99
CA TYR A 50 -5.88 -10.24 -24.87
C TYR A 50 -5.06 -8.98 -25.19
N THR A 51 -4.23 -9.08 -26.23
CA THR A 51 -3.32 -8.02 -26.65
C THR A 51 -4.06 -7.00 -27.51
N SER A 52 -4.81 -6.11 -26.86
CA SER A 52 -5.39 -4.92 -27.49
C SER A 52 -5.10 -3.74 -26.55
N TRP A 53 -3.96 -3.09 -26.76
CA TRP A 53 -3.59 -1.89 -26.01
C TRP A 53 -4.20 -0.67 -26.70
N HIS A 54 -5.16 -0.02 -26.05
CA HIS A 54 -5.77 1.22 -26.53
C HIS A 54 -5.35 2.35 -25.58
N PRO A 55 -4.28 3.10 -25.93
CA PRO A 55 -3.78 4.15 -25.07
C PRO A 55 -4.80 5.28 -24.92
N GLY A 56 -4.94 5.80 -23.71
CA GLY A 56 -5.79 6.97 -23.39
C GLY A 56 -7.16 6.62 -22.81
N GLY A 57 -7.44 5.34 -22.55
CA GLY A 57 -8.65 4.90 -21.86
C GLY A 57 -8.57 5.04 -20.35
N TRP A 58 -9.72 5.02 -19.67
CA TRP A 58 -9.81 4.98 -18.20
C TRP A 58 -9.08 3.79 -17.58
N GLY A 59 -8.92 2.68 -18.32
CA GLY A 59 -8.12 1.53 -17.90
C GLY A 59 -6.66 1.89 -17.64
N ASP A 60 -6.07 2.77 -18.45
CA ASP A 60 -4.68 3.22 -18.29
C ASP A 60 -4.51 4.12 -17.07
N VAL A 61 -5.52 4.96 -16.78
CA VAL A 61 -5.55 5.80 -15.58
C VAL A 61 -5.54 4.92 -14.34
N VAL A 62 -6.46 3.96 -14.28
CA VAL A 62 -6.57 3.06 -13.13
C VAL A 62 -5.30 2.25 -12.97
N LEU A 63 -4.76 1.69 -14.06
CA LEU A 63 -3.51 0.94 -14.02
C LEU A 63 -2.33 1.82 -13.54
N GLY A 64 -2.18 3.01 -14.10
CA GLY A 64 -1.13 3.95 -13.73
C GLY A 64 -1.17 4.29 -12.24
N VAL A 65 -2.37 4.57 -11.71
CA VAL A 65 -2.60 4.82 -10.29
C VAL A 65 -2.22 3.61 -9.43
N LEU A 66 -2.63 2.39 -9.82
CA LEU A 66 -2.29 1.16 -9.09
C LEU A 66 -0.79 0.91 -9.07
N VAL A 67 -0.11 1.04 -10.22
CA VAL A 67 1.33 0.80 -10.37
C VAL A 67 2.15 1.81 -9.59
N VAL A 68 1.85 3.11 -9.72
CA VAL A 68 2.57 4.17 -8.99
C VAL A 68 2.44 3.99 -7.48
N TYR A 69 1.23 3.72 -6.99
CA TYR A 69 1.05 3.40 -5.58
C TYR A 69 1.86 2.18 -5.15
N HIS A 70 1.71 1.06 -5.87
CA HIS A 70 2.29 -0.22 -5.51
C HIS A 70 3.82 -0.17 -5.48
N THR A 71 4.42 0.54 -6.44
CA THR A 71 5.88 0.73 -6.54
C THR A 71 6.41 1.62 -5.42
N LEU A 72 5.81 2.79 -5.20
CA LEU A 72 6.26 3.73 -4.17
C LEU A 72 6.06 3.18 -2.75
N ASN A 73 4.88 2.62 -2.47
CA ASN A 73 4.57 2.02 -1.18
C ASN A 73 5.35 0.70 -0.96
N GLY A 74 5.58 -0.08 -2.02
CA GLY A 74 6.47 -1.24 -2.00
C GLY A 74 7.91 -0.86 -1.66
N LEU A 75 8.45 0.20 -2.27
CA LEU A 75 9.78 0.74 -1.94
C LEU A 75 9.88 1.13 -0.47
N ARG A 76 8.86 1.81 0.08
CA ARG A 76 8.80 2.10 1.53
C ARG A 76 8.89 0.83 2.36
N LEU A 77 8.16 -0.23 1.99
CA LEU A 77 8.15 -1.50 2.71
C LEU A 77 9.53 -2.17 2.65
N VAL A 78 10.16 -2.25 1.48
CA VAL A 78 11.52 -2.80 1.31
C VAL A 78 12.51 -2.04 2.20
N LEU A 79 12.48 -0.70 2.18
CA LEU A 79 13.37 0.12 3.02
C LEU A 79 13.09 -0.08 4.52
N THR A 80 11.82 -0.30 4.89
CA THR A 80 11.40 -0.56 6.27
C THR A 80 11.89 -1.94 6.73
N GLU A 81 11.72 -2.97 5.90
CA GLU A 81 12.16 -4.34 6.17
C GLU A 81 13.69 -4.46 6.30
N HIS A 82 14.43 -3.66 5.54
CA HIS A 82 15.90 -3.57 5.67
C HIS A 82 16.35 -2.68 6.85
N GLY A 83 15.42 -2.17 7.66
CA GLY A 83 15.71 -1.43 8.88
C GLY A 83 16.09 0.04 8.68
N PHE A 84 16.08 0.57 7.45
CA PHE A 84 16.46 1.95 7.17
C PHE A 84 15.51 2.99 7.78
N LEU A 85 14.25 2.61 8.03
CA LEU A 85 13.19 3.57 8.41
C LEU A 85 12.64 3.39 9.83
N ILE A 86 12.97 2.30 10.55
CA ILE A 86 12.36 1.92 11.85
C ILE A 86 13.09 2.56 13.05
N GLY A 87 14.31 3.08 12.85
CA GLY A 87 15.13 3.63 13.92
C GLY A 87 15.84 2.54 14.73
N LYS A 88 16.33 2.87 15.93
CA LYS A 88 17.14 1.95 16.74
C LYS A 88 16.29 0.79 17.25
N PRO A 89 16.81 -0.46 17.23
CA PRO A 89 16.10 -1.60 17.80
C PRO A 89 15.93 -1.41 19.31
N VAL A 90 14.68 -1.48 19.77
CA VAL A 90 14.33 -1.41 21.19
C VAL A 90 13.86 -2.79 21.65
N ARG A 91 14.24 -3.20 22.86
CA ARG A 91 13.77 -4.47 23.43
C ARG A 91 12.25 -4.42 23.59
N ALA A 92 11.57 -5.48 23.13
CA ALA A 92 10.14 -5.66 23.29
C ALA A 92 9.78 -6.05 24.74
N VAL A 93 9.97 -5.11 25.68
CA VAL A 93 9.57 -5.27 27.08
C VAL A 93 8.13 -4.79 27.24
N TYR A 94 7.28 -5.59 27.89
CA TYR A 94 5.91 -5.19 28.17
C TYR A 94 5.88 -3.97 29.12
N PRO A 95 5.06 -2.94 28.87
CA PRO A 95 4.07 -2.82 27.79
C PRO A 95 4.69 -2.49 26.43
N TYR A 96 4.29 -3.24 25.40
CA TYR A 96 4.83 -3.08 24.04
C TYR A 96 4.47 -1.70 23.48
N ARG A 97 5.49 -0.93 23.07
CA ARG A 97 5.31 0.33 22.34
C ARG A 97 5.49 0.07 20.85
N LYS A 98 4.52 0.48 20.04
CA LYS A 98 4.62 0.41 18.58
C LYS A 98 5.68 1.41 18.13
N GLY A 99 6.75 0.92 17.51
CA GLY A 99 7.80 1.75 16.92
C GLY A 99 7.47 2.27 15.52
N THR A 100 6.32 1.88 14.96
CA THR A 100 5.96 2.12 13.57
C THR A 100 5.19 3.44 13.41
N LEU A 101 5.44 4.16 12.31
CA LEU A 101 4.90 5.48 11.95
C LEU A 101 5.49 6.69 12.68
N PHE A 102 6.73 6.58 13.16
CA PHE A 102 7.48 7.71 13.73
C PHE A 102 8.72 8.02 12.89
N GLY A 103 9.25 9.25 13.01
CA GLY A 103 10.49 9.63 12.32
C GLY A 103 10.40 9.63 10.77
N PRO A 104 11.48 9.25 10.07
CA PRO A 104 11.56 9.29 8.59
C PRO A 104 10.45 8.51 7.88
N GLN A 105 9.98 7.40 8.46
CA GLN A 105 8.91 6.56 7.90
C GLN A 105 7.59 7.33 7.74
N ARG A 106 7.30 8.26 8.66
CA ARG A 106 6.10 9.13 8.60
C ARG A 106 6.17 10.07 7.41
N TYR A 107 7.32 10.75 7.23
CA TYR A 107 7.51 11.69 6.12
C TYR A 107 7.48 10.97 4.77
N LEU A 108 8.16 9.82 4.66
CA LEU A 108 8.12 9.02 3.44
C LEU A 108 6.69 8.56 3.12
N THR A 109 5.92 8.18 4.14
CA THR A 109 4.50 7.84 3.96
C THR A 109 3.67 9.02 3.44
N MET A 110 3.89 10.23 3.97
CA MET A 110 3.20 11.43 3.47
C MET A 110 3.60 11.78 2.04
N VAL A 111 4.90 11.69 1.71
CA VAL A 111 5.41 11.93 0.36
C VAL A 111 4.79 10.96 -0.63
N ILE A 112 4.72 9.68 -0.29
CA ILE A 112 4.09 8.65 -1.14
C ILE A 112 2.61 8.95 -1.37
N LEU A 113 1.88 9.33 -0.31
CA LEU A 113 0.48 9.72 -0.43
C LEU A 113 0.29 10.98 -1.28
N ALA A 114 1.16 11.99 -1.13
CA ALA A 114 1.12 13.21 -1.92
C ALA A 114 1.43 12.92 -3.40
N LEU A 115 2.48 12.16 -3.69
CA LEU A 115 2.82 11.72 -5.05
C LEU A 115 1.66 10.92 -5.65
N PHE A 116 1.08 9.99 -4.90
CA PHE A 116 -0.08 9.22 -5.35
C PHE A 116 -1.25 10.12 -5.77
N VAL A 117 -1.59 11.13 -4.96
CA VAL A 117 -2.65 12.10 -5.29
C VAL A 117 -2.27 12.92 -6.53
N VAL A 118 -1.04 13.40 -6.64
CA VAL A 118 -0.57 14.18 -7.80
C VAL A 118 -0.67 13.34 -9.08
N PHE A 119 -0.15 12.12 -9.08
CA PHE A 119 -0.21 11.23 -10.23
C PHE A 119 -1.66 10.89 -10.62
N LEU A 120 -2.52 10.65 -9.64
CA LEU A 120 -3.95 10.43 -9.89
C LEU A 120 -4.58 11.62 -10.62
N LEU A 121 -4.30 12.85 -10.17
CA LEU A 121 -4.85 14.06 -10.79
C LEU A 121 -4.29 14.29 -12.20
N VAL A 122 -2.98 14.17 -12.38
CA VAL A 122 -2.31 14.35 -13.68
C VAL A 122 -2.84 13.34 -14.69
N TRP A 123 -2.90 12.06 -14.32
CA TRP A 123 -3.31 11.02 -15.25
C TRP A 123 -4.81 11.10 -15.58
N SER A 124 -5.64 11.47 -14.60
CA SER A 124 -7.07 11.73 -14.83
C SER A 124 -7.27 12.91 -15.78
N TYR A 125 -6.51 14.00 -15.61
CA TYR A 125 -6.54 15.14 -16.53
C TYR A 125 -6.13 14.75 -17.95
N VAL A 126 -5.02 14.02 -18.11
CA VAL A 126 -4.55 13.57 -19.42
C VAL A 126 -5.59 12.69 -20.13
N ALA A 127 -6.21 11.75 -19.41
CA ALA A 127 -7.26 10.90 -19.99
C ALA A 127 -8.51 11.71 -20.40
N LEU A 128 -8.91 12.69 -19.60
CA LEU A 128 -10.02 13.59 -19.97
C LEU A 128 -9.72 14.42 -21.22
N VAL A 129 -8.49 14.92 -21.36
CA VAL A 129 -8.09 15.67 -22.56
C VAL A 129 -8.03 14.77 -23.80
N ILE A 130 -7.44 13.58 -23.70
CA ILE A 130 -7.34 12.64 -24.83
C ILE A 130 -8.73 12.13 -25.25
N SER A 131 -9.64 11.92 -24.31
CA SER A 131 -11.00 11.45 -24.62
C SER A 131 -11.95 12.55 -25.11
N ALA A 132 -11.59 13.83 -24.92
CA ALA A 132 -12.37 14.98 -25.36
C ALA A 132 -11.90 15.58 -26.70
N GLY A 133 -10.75 15.13 -27.23
CA GLY A 133 -10.20 15.52 -28.54
C GLY A 133 -10.36 14.42 -29.57
#